data_AF-K4RMD5-F1
#
_entry.id   AF-K4RMD5-F1
#
_cell.length_a   1.000
_cell.length_b   1.000
_cell.length_c   1.000
_cell.angle_alpha   90.00
_cell.angle_beta   90.00
_cell.angle_gamma   90.00
#
_symmetry.space_group_name_H-M   'P 1'
#
loop_
_entity.id
_entity.type
_entity.pdbx_description
1 polymer ?
#
loop_
_entity_poly.entity_id
_entity_poly.type
_entity_poly.pdbx_seq_one_letter_code
_entity_poly.pdbx_strand_id
1 'polypeptide(L)'
;AVKSYVQDEKIIELDVEGPAEVTAGDILTDSDIEIVNPDHYLFTIGEGSSFKATLTVNSGRGYVPADQNKKDDAPVGTLAVDSIYTPVTKVNYQ
;
A
#
# COMPACT_ATOMS: atom_id res chain seq x y z
N ALA A 1 4.63 -5.47 -3.83
CA ALA A 1 5.27 -4.30 -4.46
C ALA A 1 4.26 -3.65 -5.38
N VAL A 2 4.28 -2.33 -5.49
CA VAL A 2 3.32 -1.54 -6.28
C VAL A 2 4.08 -0.75 -7.33
N LYS A 3 3.53 -0.67 -8.54
CA LYS A 3 4.05 0.13 -9.63
C LYS A 3 2.98 1.14 -10.05
N SER A 4 3.34 2.41 -10.07
CA SER A 4 2.46 3.49 -10.55
C SER A 4 2.88 3.94 -11.95
N TYR A 5 1.91 4.16 -12.82
CA TYR A 5 2.07 4.69 -14.17
C TYR A 5 1.92 6.21 -14.23
N VAL A 6 1.52 6.83 -13.11
CA VAL A 6 1.33 8.28 -12.97
C VAL A 6 2.20 8.84 -11.85
N GLN A 7 2.43 10.16 -11.89
CA GLN A 7 3.19 10.85 -10.85
C GLN A 7 2.31 11.37 -9.71
N ASP A 8 1.02 11.55 -9.97
CA ASP A 8 0.07 12.04 -8.99
C ASP A 8 -0.24 10.99 -7.92
N GLU A 9 -0.66 11.49 -6.75
CA GLU A 9 -1.13 10.64 -5.66
C GLU A 9 -2.40 9.90 -6.06
N LYS A 10 -2.43 8.60 -5.77
CA LYS A 10 -3.57 7.71 -6.03
C LYS A 10 -4.06 7.07 -4.76
N ILE A 11 -5.36 6.87 -4.70
CA ILE A 11 -6.02 6.15 -3.61
C ILE A 11 -6.39 4.77 -4.12
N ILE A 12 -6.05 3.75 -3.34
CA ILE A 12 -6.46 2.35 -3.56
C ILE A 12 -7.18 1.86 -2.31
N GLU A 13 -8.01 0.83 -2.48
CA GLU A 13 -8.91 0.37 -1.42
C GLU A 13 -8.77 -1.13 -1.19
N LEU A 14 -9.04 -1.56 0.04
CA LEU A 14 -9.17 -2.96 0.40
C LEU A 14 -10.47 -3.11 1.18
N ASP A 15 -11.42 -3.87 0.65
CA ASP A 15 -12.72 -4.13 1.24
C ASP A 15 -12.99 -5.63 1.18
N VAL A 16 -12.89 -6.30 2.34
CA VAL A 16 -12.94 -7.76 2.43
C VAL A 16 -13.82 -8.20 3.60
N GLU A 17 -14.54 -9.31 3.39
CA GLU A 17 -15.37 -9.95 4.40
C GLU A 17 -14.86 -11.36 4.69
N GLY A 18 -14.86 -11.75 5.96
CA GLY A 18 -14.36 -13.04 6.41
C GLY A 18 -15.42 -14.14 6.49
N PRO A 19 -14.99 -15.42 6.53
CA PRO A 19 -13.60 -15.86 6.67
C PRO A 19 -12.85 -15.87 5.33
N ALA A 20 -11.66 -15.27 5.28
CA ALA A 20 -10.83 -15.19 4.08
C ALA A 20 -9.34 -15.04 4.40
N GLU A 21 -8.48 -15.60 3.55
CA GLU A 21 -7.07 -15.26 3.48
C GLU A 21 -6.92 -14.10 2.49
N VAL A 22 -6.36 -12.97 2.96
CA VAL A 22 -6.30 -11.73 2.19
C VAL A 22 -4.88 -11.56 1.66
N THR A 23 -4.79 -11.37 0.35
CA THR A 23 -3.56 -11.17 -0.40
C THR A 23 -3.50 -9.76 -0.99
N ALA A 24 -2.35 -9.37 -1.51
CA ALA A 24 -2.22 -8.08 -2.21
C ALA A 24 -3.05 -8.01 -3.49
N GLY A 25 -3.46 -9.14 -4.06
CA GLY A 25 -4.35 -9.22 -5.21
C GLY A 25 -5.80 -8.78 -4.91
N ASP A 26 -6.20 -8.77 -3.64
CA ASP A 26 -7.54 -8.32 -3.21
C ASP A 26 -7.66 -6.78 -3.15
N ILE A 27 -6.56 -6.06 -3.38
CA ILE A 27 -6.53 -4.60 -3.39
C ILE A 27 -7.23 -4.08 -4.65
N LEU A 28 -8.27 -3.28 -4.45
CA LEU A 28 -9.03 -2.61 -5.49
C LEU A 28 -8.25 -1.38 -5.99
N THR A 29 -8.00 -1.36 -7.29
CA THR A 29 -7.17 -0.34 -7.93
C THR A 29 -7.59 -0.10 -9.39
N ASP A 30 -7.18 1.03 -9.96
CA ASP A 30 -7.43 1.37 -11.37
C ASP A 30 -6.25 0.97 -12.29
N SER A 31 -6.34 1.31 -13.58
CA SER A 31 -5.30 1.01 -14.58
C SER A 31 -3.98 1.74 -14.38
N ASP A 32 -3.94 2.76 -13.54
CA ASP A 32 -2.74 3.56 -13.30
C ASP A 32 -1.83 2.93 -12.25
N ILE A 33 -2.32 1.93 -11.52
CA ILE A 33 -1.59 1.26 -10.44
C ILE A 33 -1.61 -0.26 -10.68
N GLU A 34 -0.44 -0.88 -10.62
CA GLU A 34 -0.25 -2.31 -10.74
C GLU A 34 0.32 -2.91 -9.46
N ILE A 35 -0.34 -3.94 -8.94
CA ILE A 35 0.19 -4.77 -7.87
C ILE A 35 1.13 -5.81 -8.49
N VAL A 36 2.44 -5.62 -8.31
CA VAL A 36 3.49 -6.44 -8.93
C VAL A 36 3.61 -7.84 -8.30
N ASN A 37 3.18 -8.00 -7.05
CA ASN A 37 3.18 -9.28 -6.35
C ASN A 37 1.79 -9.54 -5.73
N PRO A 38 0.81 -10.00 -6.53
CA PRO A 38 -0.57 -10.17 -6.08
C PRO A 38 -0.70 -11.27 -5.02
N ASP A 39 0.13 -12.32 -5.06
CA ASP A 39 0.07 -13.46 -4.14
C ASP A 39 0.65 -13.16 -2.74
N HIS A 40 1.05 -11.92 -2.49
CA HIS A 40 1.63 -11.54 -1.20
C HIS A 40 0.58 -11.57 -0.10
N TYR A 41 0.71 -12.50 0.84
CA TYR A 41 -0.11 -12.58 2.05
C TYR A 41 -0.06 -11.25 2.83
N LEU A 42 -1.23 -10.70 3.16
CA LEU A 42 -1.36 -9.52 4.01
C LEU A 42 -1.81 -9.92 5.42
N PHE A 43 -2.95 -10.59 5.53
CA PHE A 43 -3.53 -11.05 6.79
C PHE A 43 -4.67 -12.06 6.54
N THR A 44 -5.18 -12.66 7.62
CA THR A 44 -6.35 -13.54 7.59
C THR A 44 -7.47 -12.91 8.40
N ILE A 45 -8.68 -12.92 7.86
CA ILE A 45 -9.88 -12.42 8.54
C ILE A 45 -10.75 -13.59 9.01
N GLY A 46 -11.22 -13.51 10.25
CA GLY A 46 -12.09 -14.52 10.87
C GLY A 46 -13.55 -14.41 10.39
N GLU A 47 -14.33 -15.45 10.64
CA GLU A 47 -15.76 -15.48 10.33
C GLU A 47 -16.52 -14.33 11.00
N GLY A 48 -17.44 -13.69 10.25
CA GLY A 48 -18.27 -12.60 10.75
C GLY A 48 -17.54 -11.26 10.94
N SER A 49 -16.30 -11.14 10.49
CA SER A 49 -15.52 -9.89 10.51
C SER A 49 -15.43 -9.28 9.11
N SER A 50 -15.34 -7.96 9.04
CA SER A 50 -15.01 -7.23 7.80
C SER A 50 -13.86 -6.27 8.02
N PHE A 51 -13.11 -6.00 6.97
CA PHE A 51 -11.99 -5.07 6.99
C PHE A 51 -12.10 -4.12 5.80
N LYS A 52 -12.03 -2.82 6.10
CA LYS A 52 -11.98 -1.74 5.10
C LYS A 52 -10.78 -0.85 5.37
N ALA A 53 -9.96 -0.64 4.34
CA ALA A 53 -8.86 0.30 4.39
C ALA A 53 -8.72 1.07 3.09
N THR A 54 -8.25 2.31 3.23
CA THR A 54 -7.85 3.18 2.14
C THR A 54 -6.36 3.38 2.24
N LEU A 55 -5.62 3.13 1.15
CA LEU A 55 -4.18 3.32 1.07
C LEU A 55 -3.86 4.38 0.03
N THR A 56 -2.84 5.18 0.33
CA THR A 56 -2.36 6.22 -0.57
C THR A 56 -1.06 5.77 -1.23
N VAL A 57 -1.04 5.73 -2.55
CA VAL A 57 0.15 5.44 -3.37
C VAL A 57 0.66 6.73 -3.96
N ASN A 58 1.96 6.98 -3.79
CA ASN A 58 2.63 8.14 -4.35
C ASN A 58 3.88 7.68 -5.12
N SER A 59 4.37 8.49 -6.05
CA SER A 59 5.58 8.28 -6.83
C SER A 59 6.71 9.15 -6.28
N GLY A 60 7.76 8.53 -5.76
CA GLY A 60 8.89 9.24 -5.14
C GLY A 60 10.25 8.61 -5.45
N ARG A 61 11.28 8.98 -4.68
CA ARG A 61 12.64 8.44 -4.81
C ARG A 61 13.22 8.09 -3.46
N GLY A 62 14.01 7.00 -3.41
CA GLY A 62 14.72 6.59 -2.21
C GLY A 62 13.78 6.08 -1.11
N TYR A 63 13.95 6.62 0.09
CA TYR A 63 13.19 6.26 1.29
C TYR A 63 12.69 7.55 1.96
N VAL A 64 11.42 7.55 2.35
CA VAL A 64 10.80 8.64 3.12
C VAL A 64 10.22 8.04 4.41
N PRO A 65 10.65 8.51 5.59
CA PRO A 65 10.14 8.00 6.86
C PRO A 65 8.72 8.49 7.14
N ALA A 66 7.96 7.73 7.94
CA ALA A 66 6.56 8.00 8.28
C ALA A 66 6.32 9.42 8.82
N ASP A 67 7.26 9.98 9.59
CA ASP A 67 7.14 11.34 10.14
C ASP A 67 7.02 12.42 9.05
N GLN A 68 7.63 12.20 7.88
CA GLN A 68 7.52 13.13 6.74
C GLN A 68 6.24 12.91 5.93
N ASN A 69 5.57 11.76 6.09
CA ASN A 69 4.31 11.45 5.42
C ASN A 69 3.07 11.95 6.19
N LYS A 70 3.26 12.49 7.40
CA LYS A 70 2.18 13.13 8.15
C LYS A 70 1.74 14.40 7.43
N LYS A 71 0.45 14.49 7.08
CA LYS A 71 -0.17 15.69 6.54
C LYS A 71 -1.09 16.31 7.59
N ASP A 72 -1.05 17.63 7.73
CA ASP A 72 -1.88 18.35 8.71
C ASP A 72 -3.39 18.25 8.39
N ASP A 73 -3.73 18.02 7.12
CA ASP A 73 -5.08 17.84 6.61
C ASP A 73 -5.49 16.37 6.44
N ALA A 74 -4.69 15.43 6.96
CA ALA A 74 -5.02 14.00 6.90
C ALA A 74 -6.30 13.70 7.71
N PRO A 75 -7.20 12.85 7.20
CA PRO A 75 -8.36 12.40 7.95
C PRO A 75 -7.99 11.78 9.32
N VAL A 76 -8.89 11.93 10.29
CA VAL A 76 -8.72 11.28 11.60
C VAL A 76 -8.67 9.77 11.41
N GLY A 77 -7.66 9.14 11.99
CA GLY A 77 -7.42 7.70 11.86
C GLY A 77 -6.42 7.30 10.77
N THR A 78 -5.91 8.26 9.98
CA THR A 78 -4.81 8.00 9.04
C THR A 78 -3.53 7.64 9.80
N LEU A 79 -2.95 6.49 9.44
CA LEU A 79 -1.66 6.04 9.94
C LEU A 79 -0.59 6.33 8.89
N ALA A 80 0.33 7.24 9.20
CA ALA A 80 1.50 7.47 8.36
C ALA A 80 2.47 6.28 8.50
N VAL A 81 2.94 5.78 7.36
CA VAL A 81 3.91 4.68 7.26
C VAL A 81 5.10 5.13 6.43
N ASP A 82 6.21 4.40 6.53
CA ASP A 82 7.38 4.63 5.71
C ASP A 82 7.08 4.37 4.22
N SER A 83 7.67 5.16 3.33
CA SER A 83 7.61 4.96 1.89
C SER A 83 8.97 4.53 1.35
N ILE A 84 9.04 3.28 0.88
CA ILE A 84 10.23 2.72 0.21
C ILE A 84 10.00 2.80 -1.30
N TYR A 85 10.47 3.89 -1.92
CA TYR A 85 10.35 4.08 -3.37
C TYR A 85 11.45 3.38 -4.17
N THR A 86 12.60 3.09 -3.53
CA THR A 86 13.70 2.40 -4.20
C THR A 86 13.32 0.96 -4.56
N PRO A 87 13.44 0.53 -5.83
CA PRO A 87 13.26 -0.86 -6.20
C PRO A 87 14.47 -1.73 -5.81
N VAL A 88 15.59 -1.09 -5.42
CA VAL A 88 16.83 -1.77 -5.02
C VAL A 88 16.79 -2.05 -3.53
N THR A 89 16.89 -3.34 -3.16
CA THR A 89 16.83 -3.81 -1.77
C THR A 89 18.20 -3.85 -1.08
N LYS A 90 19.27 -4.16 -1.82
CA LYS A 90 20.64 -4.22 -1.29
C LYS A 90 21.67 -3.99 -2.39
N VAL A 91 22.66 -3.14 -2.12
CA VAL A 91 23.84 -2.94 -2.96
C VAL A 91 25.07 -3.35 -2.16
N ASN A 92 26.00 -4.05 -2.81
CA ASN A 92 27.31 -4.38 -2.26
C ASN A 92 28.36 -4.14 -3.35
N TYR A 93 29.47 -3.48 -3.01
CA TYR A 93 30.57 -3.21 -3.93
C TYR A 93 31.89 -3.52 -3.22
N GLN A 94 32.87 -4.07 -3.97
CA GLN A 94 34.21 -4.40 -3.50
C GLN A 94 35.23 -3.45 -4.10
#